data_AF-A0A524M0K1-F1
#
_entry.id   AF-A0A524M0K1-F1
#
_cell.length_a   1.000
_cell.length_b   1.000
_cell.length_c   1.000
_cell.angle_alpha   90.00
_cell.angle_beta   90.00
_cell.angle_gamma   90.00
#
_symmetry.space_group_name_H-M   'P 1'
#
loop_
_entity.id
_entity.type
_entity.pdbx_description
1 polymer ?
#
loop_
_entity_poly.entity_id
_entity_poly.type
_entity_poly.pdbx_seq_one_letter_code
_entity_poly.pdbx_strand_id
1 'polypeptide(L)'
;MNIHNKNSLLLSFAGGVLIIISGTSGAIAVLDVLADALTAAFGLSIVFTFEAVMGYLAIMTILAGIVAIIGGLVLTTDRVWLGRVILLGAIAASVLGLMITMVQLLMAGTLVMGITLQLQQSLGWVGAIIAFVARIIADQKPLVSPTT
;
A
#
# COMPACT_ATOMS: atom_id res chain seq x y z
N MET A 1 -2.55 -28.54 6.43
CA MET A 1 -1.80 -27.54 5.64
C MET A 1 -0.57 -27.15 6.45
N ASN A 2 0.63 -27.62 6.08
CA ASN A 2 1.85 -27.30 6.82
C ASN A 2 2.35 -25.92 6.37
N ILE A 3 2.15 -24.90 7.21
CA ILE A 3 2.60 -23.54 6.93
C ILE A 3 4.13 -23.52 7.02
N HIS A 4 4.80 -23.57 5.87
CA HIS A 4 6.26 -23.65 5.78
C HIS A 4 6.95 -22.36 6.25
N ASN A 5 6.28 -21.21 6.11
CA ASN A 5 6.86 -19.90 6.42
C ASN A 5 5.92 -18.96 7.20
N LYS A 6 5.65 -19.31 8.46
CA LYS A 6 4.76 -18.54 9.37
C LYS A 6 5.22 -17.09 9.56
N ASN A 7 6.53 -16.84 9.59
CA ASN A 7 7.08 -15.50 9.81
C ASN A 7 6.83 -14.59 8.60
N SER A 8 7.02 -15.11 7.39
CA SER A 8 6.71 -14.36 6.17
C SER A 8 5.21 -14.05 6.06
N LEU A 9 4.36 -15.03 6.38
CA LEU A 9 2.91 -14.82 6.41
C LEU A 9 2.52 -13.70 7.39
N LEU A 10 3.03 -13.74 8.62
CA LEU A 10 2.69 -12.76 9.64
C LEU A 10 3.15 -11.34 9.26
N LEU A 11 4.35 -11.22 8.67
CA LEU A 11 4.87 -9.94 8.19
C LEU A 11 4.07 -9.42 6.98
N SER A 12 3.74 -10.27 6.01
CA SER A 12 2.90 -9.86 4.87
C SER A 12 1.50 -9.44 5.30
N PHE A 13 0.94 -10.09 6.32
CA PHE A 13 -0.35 -9.74 6.91
C PHE A 13 -0.27 -8.38 7.62
N ALA A 14 0.70 -8.19 8.50
CA ALA A 14 0.91 -6.92 9.20
C ALA A 14 1.17 -5.77 8.20
N GLY A 15 2.03 -5.99 7.20
CA GLY A 15 2.31 -5.02 6.14
C GLY A 15 1.07 -4.68 5.32
N GLY A 16 0.30 -5.69 4.91
CA GLY A 16 -0.94 -5.49 4.16
C GLY A 16 -2.02 -4.74 4.95
N VAL A 17 -2.18 -5.04 6.24
CA VAL A 17 -3.11 -4.31 7.13
C VAL A 17 -2.70 -2.84 7.27
N LEU A 18 -1.40 -2.55 7.44
CA LEU A 18 -0.91 -1.18 7.52
C LEU A 18 -1.13 -0.40 6.21
N ILE A 19 -0.95 -1.05 5.05
CA ILE A 19 -1.26 -0.46 3.75
C ILE A 19 -2.77 -0.18 3.62
N ILE A 20 -3.64 -1.10 4.05
CA ILE A 20 -5.10 -0.90 4.05
C ILE A 20 -5.48 0.30 4.92
N ILE A 21 -4.96 0.37 6.15
CA ILE A 21 -5.25 1.47 7.09
C ILE A 21 -4.75 2.80 6.51
N SER A 22 -3.57 2.81 5.89
CA SER A 22 -3.04 3.98 5.19
C SER A 22 -3.96 4.43 4.05
N GLY A 23 -4.44 3.49 3.22
CA GLY A 23 -5.34 3.78 2.10
C GLY A 23 -6.73 4.25 2.51
N THR A 24 -7.34 3.63 3.53
CA THR A 24 -8.68 4.03 4.02
C THR A 24 -8.66 5.39 4.70
N SER A 25 -7.62 5.69 5.49
CA SER A 25 -7.51 6.98 6.14
C SER A 25 -7.07 8.09 5.15
N GLY A 26 -6.21 7.76 4.18
CA GLY A 26 -5.69 8.66 3.14
C GLY A 26 -6.75 9.32 2.28
N ALA A 27 -7.79 8.57 1.89
CA ALA A 27 -8.89 9.12 1.09
C ALA A 27 -9.61 10.25 1.83
N ILE A 28 -10.00 10.00 3.08
CA ILE A 28 -10.93 10.87 3.80
C ILE A 28 -10.28 12.20 4.20
N ALA A 29 -9.01 12.17 4.65
CA ALA A 29 -8.35 13.38 5.17
C ALA A 29 -7.78 14.31 4.08
N VAL A 30 -7.32 13.75 2.95
CA VAL A 30 -6.79 14.55 1.84
C VAL A 30 -7.91 15.17 1.01
N LEU A 31 -9.06 14.49 0.90
CA LEU A 31 -10.21 14.99 0.17
C LEU A 31 -10.68 16.34 0.73
N ASP A 32 -10.94 16.44 2.05
CA ASP A 32 -11.42 17.70 2.64
C ASP A 32 -10.44 18.87 2.44
N VAL A 33 -9.15 18.66 2.74
CA VAL A 33 -8.16 19.74 2.69
C VAL A 33 -7.87 20.21 1.26
N LEU A 34 -7.81 19.28 0.29
CA LEU A 34 -7.56 19.65 -1.10
C LEU A 34 -8.82 20.13 -1.81
N ALA A 35 -10.00 19.62 -1.45
CA ALA A 35 -11.27 20.10 -2.00
C ALA A 35 -11.48 21.58 -1.66
N ASP A 36 -11.20 21.99 -0.43
CA ASP A 36 -11.30 23.39 -0.03
C ASP A 36 -10.31 24.29 -0.80
N ALA A 37 -9.04 23.85 -0.93
CA ALA A 37 -8.01 24.59 -1.64
C ALA A 37 -8.27 24.67 -3.16
N LEU A 38 -8.72 23.57 -3.79
CA LEU A 38 -9.07 23.56 -5.21
C LEU A 38 -10.35 24.34 -5.50
N THR A 39 -11.34 24.30 -4.62
CA THR A 39 -12.60 25.05 -4.80
C THR A 39 -12.30 26.54 -4.84
N ALA A 40 -11.39 27.01 -3.97
CA ALA A 40 -10.97 28.40 -3.92
C ALA A 40 -10.17 28.85 -5.16
N ALA A 41 -9.39 27.96 -5.79
CA ALA A 41 -8.47 28.32 -6.87
C ALA A 41 -8.99 28.04 -8.30
N PHE A 42 -9.78 26.98 -8.49
CA PHE A 42 -10.09 26.41 -9.81
C PHE A 42 -11.58 26.11 -10.04
N GLY A 43 -12.43 26.28 -9.01
CA GLY A 43 -13.87 26.03 -9.08
C GLY A 43 -14.26 24.55 -8.94
N LEU A 44 -15.56 24.30 -8.74
CA LEU A 44 -16.11 22.99 -8.33
C LEU A 44 -15.86 21.83 -9.32
N SER A 45 -15.71 22.07 -10.63
CA SER A 45 -15.56 20.98 -11.61
C SER A 45 -14.22 20.26 -11.51
N ILE A 46 -13.13 21.00 -11.21
CA ILE A 46 -11.80 20.44 -11.04
C ILE A 46 -11.70 19.72 -9.69
N VAL A 47 -12.43 20.20 -8.67
CA VAL A 47 -12.55 19.55 -7.35
C VAL A 47 -13.18 18.16 -7.50
N PHE A 48 -14.33 18.02 -8.14
CA PHE A 48 -14.96 16.71 -8.32
C PHE A 48 -14.09 15.70 -9.08
N THR A 49 -13.35 16.17 -10.08
CA THR A 49 -12.42 15.31 -10.83
C THR A 49 -11.25 14.87 -9.94
N PHE A 50 -10.72 15.79 -9.14
CA PHE A 50 -9.67 15.50 -8.17
C PHE A 50 -10.14 14.51 -7.10
N GLU A 51 -11.33 14.72 -6.53
CA GLU A 51 -11.90 13.82 -5.53
C GLU A 51 -12.10 12.40 -6.08
N ALA A 52 -12.59 12.28 -7.32
CA ALA A 52 -12.75 11.00 -7.99
C ALA A 52 -11.41 10.27 -8.19
N VAL A 53 -10.36 10.97 -8.58
CA VAL A 53 -9.01 10.41 -8.73
C VAL A 53 -8.45 9.95 -7.39
N MET A 54 -8.61 10.75 -6.34
CA MET A 54 -8.17 10.40 -4.98
C MET A 54 -8.93 9.20 -4.42
N GLY A 55 -10.25 9.15 -4.61
CA GLY A 55 -11.08 8.00 -4.25
C GLY A 55 -10.62 6.73 -4.96
N TYR A 56 -10.31 6.82 -6.25
CA TYR A 56 -9.78 5.69 -7.01
C TYR A 56 -8.42 5.22 -6.49
N LEU A 57 -7.49 6.14 -6.22
CA LEU A 57 -6.17 5.82 -5.67
C LEU A 57 -6.27 5.17 -4.28
N ALA A 58 -7.18 5.63 -3.43
CA ALA A 58 -7.43 5.04 -2.12
C ALA A 58 -7.95 3.60 -2.24
N ILE A 59 -8.93 3.36 -3.13
CA ILE A 59 -9.44 2.01 -3.41
C ILE A 59 -8.33 1.11 -3.92
N MET A 60 -7.50 1.59 -4.85
CA MET A 60 -6.37 0.84 -5.38
C MET A 60 -5.33 0.51 -4.30
N THR A 61 -5.09 1.41 -3.36
CA THR A 61 -4.18 1.18 -2.22
C THR A 61 -4.74 0.12 -1.27
N ILE A 62 -6.04 0.15 -0.99
CA ILE A 62 -6.71 -0.89 -0.18
C ILE A 62 -6.62 -2.25 -0.87
N LEU A 63 -6.91 -2.29 -2.18
CA LEU A 63 -6.78 -3.52 -2.98
C LEU A 63 -5.34 -4.03 -2.98
N ALA A 64 -4.34 -3.14 -3.10
CA ALA A 64 -2.94 -3.52 -3.04
C ALA A 64 -2.58 -4.14 -1.67
N GLY A 65 -3.09 -3.60 -0.56
CA GLY A 65 -2.93 -4.20 0.76
C GLY A 65 -3.56 -5.60 0.87
N ILE A 66 -4.75 -5.81 0.30
CA ILE A 66 -5.40 -7.14 0.23
C ILE A 66 -4.55 -8.11 -0.61
N VAL A 67 -4.07 -7.66 -1.77
CA VAL A 67 -3.23 -8.46 -2.66
C VAL A 67 -1.89 -8.80 -2.00
N ALA A 68 -1.33 -7.93 -1.16
CA ALA A 68 -0.15 -8.24 -0.35
C ALA A 68 -0.43 -9.36 0.68
N ILE A 69 -1.60 -9.36 1.32
CA ILE A 69 -2.01 -10.45 2.22
C ILE A 69 -2.14 -11.78 1.46
N ILE A 70 -2.79 -11.75 0.29
CA ILE A 70 -2.97 -12.93 -0.56
C ILE A 70 -1.61 -13.44 -1.07
N GLY A 71 -0.73 -12.55 -1.53
CA GLY A 71 0.64 -12.89 -1.94
C GLY A 71 1.42 -13.54 -0.81
N GLY A 72 1.27 -13.02 0.41
CA GLY A 72 1.77 -13.61 1.65
C GLY A 72 1.30 -15.03 1.92
N LEU A 73 0.01 -15.29 1.70
CA LEU A 73 -0.56 -16.63 1.83
C LEU A 73 -0.01 -17.57 0.75
N VAL A 74 0.11 -17.11 -0.49
CA VAL A 74 0.68 -17.91 -1.59
C VAL A 74 2.16 -18.22 -1.35
N LEU A 75 2.92 -17.32 -0.70
CA LEU A 75 4.30 -17.58 -0.28
C LEU A 75 4.45 -18.76 0.69
N THR A 76 3.38 -19.16 1.38
CA THR A 76 3.39 -20.33 2.26
C THR A 76 3.09 -21.66 1.55
N THR A 77 2.75 -21.61 0.26
CA THR A 77 2.43 -22.78 -0.57
C THR A 77 3.63 -23.19 -1.43
N ASP A 78 3.51 -24.32 -2.13
CA ASP A 78 4.53 -24.84 -3.05
C ASP A 78 4.84 -23.87 -4.23
N ARG A 79 3.98 -22.87 -4.45
CA ARG A 79 4.11 -21.87 -5.52
C ARG A 79 4.72 -20.56 -5.04
N VAL A 80 5.87 -20.63 -4.35
CA VAL A 80 6.58 -19.47 -3.80
C VAL A 80 6.87 -18.41 -4.86
N TRP A 81 7.24 -18.82 -6.09
CA TRP A 81 7.49 -17.87 -7.19
C TRP A 81 6.28 -17.00 -7.53
N LEU A 82 5.09 -17.58 -7.56
CA LEU A 82 3.85 -16.85 -7.87
C LEU A 82 3.51 -15.88 -6.74
N GLY A 83 3.69 -16.31 -5.48
CA GLY A 83 3.54 -15.45 -4.31
C GLY A 83 4.48 -14.24 -4.34
N ARG A 84 5.74 -14.41 -4.79
CA ARG A 84 6.72 -13.33 -4.92
C ARG A 84 6.27 -12.26 -5.91
N VAL A 85 5.82 -12.67 -7.09
CA VAL A 85 5.40 -11.74 -8.14
C VAL A 85 4.17 -10.95 -7.69
N ILE A 86 3.19 -11.62 -7.07
CA ILE A 86 2.00 -10.97 -6.53
C ILE A 86 2.38 -9.96 -5.44
N LEU A 87 3.23 -10.35 -4.49
CA LEU A 87 3.64 -9.47 -3.40
C LEU A 87 4.41 -8.25 -3.90
N LEU A 88 5.34 -8.44 -4.86
CA LEU A 88 6.09 -7.35 -5.47
C LEU A 88 5.18 -6.38 -6.23
N GLY A 89 4.20 -6.90 -6.98
CA GLY A 89 3.21 -6.08 -7.67
C GLY A 89 2.39 -5.25 -6.68
N ALA A 90 1.94 -5.85 -5.58
CA ALA A 90 1.21 -5.15 -4.52
C ALA A 90 2.05 -4.05 -3.85
N ILE A 91 3.31 -4.34 -3.53
CA ILE A 91 4.24 -3.36 -2.95
C ILE A 91 4.47 -2.21 -3.93
N ALA A 92 4.76 -2.51 -5.20
CA ALA A 92 5.00 -1.50 -6.22
C ALA A 92 3.78 -0.59 -6.43
N ALA A 93 2.58 -1.16 -6.52
CA ALA A 93 1.34 -0.40 -6.64
C ALA A 93 1.10 0.51 -5.42
N SER A 94 1.36 -0.01 -4.22
CA SER A 94 1.23 0.76 -2.97
C SER A 94 2.22 1.92 -2.91
N VAL A 95 3.49 1.67 -3.21
CA VAL A 95 4.54 2.69 -3.23
C VAL A 95 4.26 3.76 -4.28
N LEU A 96 3.79 3.38 -5.47
CA LEU A 96 3.38 4.34 -6.51
C LEU A 96 2.21 5.20 -6.04
N GLY A 97 1.19 4.60 -5.39
CA GLY A 97 0.08 5.34 -4.80
C GLY A 97 0.56 6.37 -3.77
N LEU A 98 1.42 5.98 -2.84
CA LEU A 98 2.02 6.87 -1.84
C LEU A 98 2.83 8.00 -2.50
N MET A 99 3.63 7.69 -3.51
CA MET A 99 4.40 8.69 -4.26
C MET A 99 3.52 9.70 -5.00
N ILE A 100 2.44 9.24 -5.64
CA ILE A 100 1.49 10.13 -6.32
C ILE A 100 0.88 11.11 -5.32
N THR A 101 0.49 10.64 -4.13
CA THR A 101 -0.07 11.54 -3.10
C THR A 101 0.94 12.60 -2.64
N MET A 102 2.24 12.30 -2.59
CA MET A 102 3.28 13.29 -2.30
C MET A 102 3.42 14.34 -3.41
N VAL A 103 3.41 13.90 -4.67
CA VAL A 103 3.45 14.82 -5.82
C VAL A 103 2.25 15.76 -5.80
N GLN A 104 1.06 15.24 -5.49
CA GLN A 104 -0.17 16.04 -5.43
C GLN A 104 -0.12 17.12 -4.34
N LEU A 105 0.40 16.82 -3.15
CA LEU A 105 0.59 17.84 -2.11
C LEU A 105 1.54 18.95 -2.55
N LEU A 106 2.62 18.57 -3.23
CA LEU A 106 3.58 19.52 -3.74
C LEU A 106 2.95 20.43 -4.81
N MET A 107 2.12 19.86 -5.69
CA MET A 107 1.35 20.62 -6.69
C MET A 107 0.29 21.53 -6.06
N ALA A 108 -0.29 21.14 -4.93
CA ALA A 108 -1.27 21.96 -4.20
C ALA A 108 -0.64 23.11 -3.41
N GLY A 109 0.69 23.25 -3.41
CA GLY A 109 1.40 24.30 -2.68
C GLY A 109 1.42 24.11 -1.16
N THR A 110 0.96 22.97 -0.66
CA THR A 110 0.92 22.63 0.77
C THR A 110 2.20 21.88 1.17
N LEU A 111 3.28 22.63 1.41
CA LEU A 111 4.54 22.05 1.91
C LEU A 111 4.44 21.51 3.35
N VAL A 112 3.46 21.99 4.13
CA VAL A 112 3.23 21.51 5.49
C VAL A 112 2.14 20.44 5.48
N MET A 113 2.57 19.20 5.65
CA MET A 113 1.69 18.06 5.71
C MET A 113 0.99 18.01 7.08
N GLY A 114 -0.34 17.96 7.10
CA GLY A 114 -1.10 17.80 8.34
C GLY A 114 -0.76 16.49 9.06
N ILE A 115 -0.90 16.46 10.40
CA ILE A 115 -0.48 15.31 11.23
C ILE A 115 -1.14 13.99 10.80
N THR A 116 -2.40 14.04 10.37
CA THR A 116 -3.16 12.89 9.87
C THR A 116 -2.54 12.32 8.60
N LEU A 117 -2.12 13.19 7.68
CA LEU A 117 -1.51 12.81 6.41
C LEU A 117 -0.07 12.30 6.59
N GLN A 118 0.68 12.88 7.52
CA GLN A 118 1.98 12.35 7.92
C GLN A 118 1.87 10.94 8.50
N LEU A 119 0.88 10.71 9.37
CA LEU A 119 0.63 9.39 9.95
C LEU A 119 0.26 8.37 8.86
N GLN A 120 -0.57 8.77 7.89
CA GLN A 120 -0.97 7.94 6.75
C GLN A 120 0.22 7.53 5.88
N GLN A 121 1.04 8.49 5.48
CA GLN A 121 2.25 8.21 4.71
C GLN A 121 3.15 7.26 5.49
N SER A 122 3.39 7.58 6.76
CA SER A 122 4.25 6.75 7.62
C SER A 122 3.75 5.31 7.71
N LEU A 123 2.45 5.10 7.94
CA LEU A 123 1.85 3.77 7.98
C LEU A 123 1.96 3.04 6.64
N GLY A 124 1.74 3.74 5.53
CA GLY A 124 1.87 3.19 4.18
C GLY A 124 3.29 2.74 3.87
N TRP A 125 4.28 3.59 4.17
CA TRP A 125 5.70 3.28 3.99
C TRP A 125 6.15 2.13 4.88
N VAL A 126 5.79 2.16 6.17
CA VAL A 126 6.11 1.07 7.10
C VAL A 126 5.47 -0.24 6.64
N GLY A 127 4.19 -0.20 6.22
CA GLY A 127 3.50 -1.37 5.68
C GLY A 127 4.19 -1.96 4.44
N ALA A 128 4.58 -1.10 3.49
CA ALA A 128 5.32 -1.51 2.29
C ALA A 128 6.69 -2.12 2.62
N ILE A 129 7.44 -1.53 3.56
CA ILE A 129 8.73 -2.06 4.01
C ILE A 129 8.57 -3.43 4.66
N ILE A 130 7.61 -3.58 5.57
CA ILE A 130 7.36 -4.86 6.26
C ILE A 130 6.96 -5.94 5.24
N ALA A 131 6.09 -5.62 4.28
CA ALA A 131 5.74 -6.55 3.20
C ALA A 131 6.96 -6.92 2.35
N PHE A 132 7.85 -5.97 2.04
CA PHE A 132 9.09 -6.25 1.32
C PHE A 132 10.04 -7.16 2.12
N VAL A 133 10.19 -6.94 3.42
CA VAL A 133 10.95 -7.82 4.32
C VAL A 133 10.34 -9.22 4.38
N ALA A 134 9.01 -9.32 4.40
CA ALA A 134 8.30 -10.61 4.36
C ALA A 134 8.70 -11.44 3.12
N ARG A 135 8.86 -10.78 1.97
CA ARG A 135 9.35 -11.41 0.74
C ARG A 135 10.80 -11.86 0.85
N ILE A 136 11.69 -11.03 1.41
CA ILE A 136 13.11 -11.44 1.59
C ILE A 136 13.20 -12.67 2.48
N ILE A 137 12.44 -12.72 3.58
CA ILE A 137 12.41 -13.87 4.49
C ILE A 137 11.78 -15.11 3.81
N ALA A 138 10.84 -14.91 2.88
CA ALA A 138 10.33 -15.99 2.04
C ALA A 138 11.40 -16.57 1.11
N ASP A 139 12.33 -15.74 0.63
CA ASP A 139 13.39 -16.16 -0.27
C ASP A 139 14.49 -16.96 0.44
N GLN A 140 14.75 -16.64 1.72
CA GLN A 140 15.79 -17.29 2.52
C GLN A 140 15.41 -18.68 3.05
N LYS A 141 14.12 -19.06 3.01
CA LYS A 141 13.67 -20.44 3.26
C LYS A 141 13.22 -21.07 1.95
N PRO A 142 14.16 -21.48 1.07
CA PRO A 142 13.78 -22.32 -0.06
C PRO A 142 13.15 -23.59 0.52
N LEU A 143 12.06 -24.04 -0.13
CA LEU A 143 11.53 -25.37 0.08
C LEU A 143 12.71 -26.32 -0.06
N VAL A 144 13.14 -26.91 1.05
CA VAL A 144 14.13 -27.98 1.00
C VAL A 144 13.50 -29.05 0.13
N SER A 145 13.99 -29.19 -1.11
CA SER A 145 13.75 -30.40 -1.88
C SER A 145 14.28 -31.54 -1.02
N PRO A 146 13.46 -32.53 -0.61
CA PRO A 146 14.02 -33.81 -0.29
C PRO A 146 14.76 -34.25 -1.54
N THR A 147 16.06 -34.42 -1.39
CA THR A 147 16.97 -35.03 -2.35
C THR A 147 16.32 -36.16 -3.15
N THR A 148 16.39 -36.07 -4.47
CA THR A 148 16.77 -37.19 -5.37
C THR A 148 17.39 -36.60 -6.61
#